data_AF-A0A2S9XUR8-F1
#
_entry.id   AF-A0A2S9XUR8-F1
#
_cell.length_a   1.000
_cell.length_b   1.000
_cell.length_c   1.000
_cell.angle_alpha   90.00
_cell.angle_beta   90.00
_cell.angle_gamma   90.00
#
_symmetry.space_group_name_H-M   'P 1'
#
loop_
_entity.id
_entity.type
_entity.pdbx_description
1 polymer ?
#
loop_
_entity_poly.entity_id
_entity_poly.type
_entity_poly.pdbx_seq_one_letter_code
_entity_poly.pdbx_strand_id
1 'polypeptide(L)'
;MSLRYLFRYRNLLTTDTLGEHRKLIDAHGSCWWGWWQRPAEDERRELWATLESEVAKGPVPIGLFDSEPKQGGTVHLEHRPV
;
A
#
# COMPACT_ATOMS: atom_id res chain seq x y z
N MET A 1 -16.08 7.60 -0.94
CA MET A 1 -15.30 6.35 -0.98
C MET A 1 -14.67 6.18 0.40
N SER A 2 -14.96 5.09 1.11
CA SER A 2 -14.40 4.84 2.45
C SER A 2 -13.14 4.00 2.31
N LEU A 3 -12.02 4.44 2.89
CA LEU A 3 -10.79 3.64 2.94
C LEU A 3 -10.84 2.69 4.13
N ARG A 4 -10.76 1.38 3.86
CA ARG A 4 -10.74 0.34 4.90
C ARG A 4 -9.35 0.16 5.53
N TYR A 5 -8.31 0.41 4.74
CA TYR A 5 -6.93 0.27 5.16
C TYR A 5 -6.20 1.61 5.05
N LEU A 6 -5.42 1.92 6.08
CA LEU A 6 -4.54 3.08 6.12
C LEU A 6 -3.18 2.62 6.62
N PHE A 7 -2.18 2.69 5.76
CA PHE A 7 -0.81 2.28 6.05
C PHE A 7 0.08 3.49 6.22
N ARG A 8 1.06 3.39 7.12
CA ARG A 8 2.10 4.41 7.25
C ARG A 8 3.06 4.29 6.07
N TYR A 9 3.14 5.33 5.27
CA TYR A 9 4.16 5.46 4.25
C TYR A 9 5.41 6.10 4.82
N ARG A 10 6.57 5.66 4.31
CA ARG A 10 7.85 6.29 4.56
C ARG A 10 8.68 6.22 3.29
N ASN A 11 9.07 7.38 2.75
CA ASN A 11 9.97 7.38 1.61
C ASN A 11 11.39 7.09 2.09
N LEU A 12 11.90 5.89 1.78
CA LEU A 12 13.28 5.52 2.06
C LEU A 12 14.23 5.86 0.90
N LEU A 13 13.68 6.34 -0.22
CA LEU A 13 14.41 6.63 -1.44
C LEU A 13 14.48 8.14 -1.68
N THR A 14 15.46 8.57 -2.47
CA THR A 14 15.58 9.96 -2.93
C THR A 14 14.62 10.29 -4.08
N THR A 15 13.95 9.29 -4.63
CA THR A 15 13.00 9.42 -5.75
C THR A 15 11.56 9.57 -5.26
N ASP A 16 10.72 10.18 -6.10
CA ASP A 16 9.28 10.31 -5.85
C ASP A 16 8.56 8.98 -6.08
N THR A 17 8.62 8.11 -5.07
CA THR A 17 8.03 6.77 -5.13
C THR A 17 6.51 6.84 -5.32
N LEU A 18 5.82 7.80 -4.67
CA LEU A 18 4.36 7.94 -4.79
C LEU A 18 3.95 8.38 -6.20
N GLY A 19 4.69 9.30 -6.81
CA GLY A 19 4.48 9.71 -8.20
C GLY A 19 4.63 8.55 -9.18
N GLU A 20 5.65 7.69 -9.00
CA GLU A 20 5.82 6.50 -9.86
C GLU A 20 4.70 5.47 -9.67
N HIS A 21 4.23 5.25 -8.44
CA HIS A 21 3.08 4.36 -8.21
C HIS A 21 1.80 4.94 -8.82
N ARG A 22 1.60 6.27 -8.74
CA ARG A 22 0.46 6.93 -9.39
C ARG A 22 0.45 6.68 -10.90
N LYS A 23 1.60 6.85 -11.57
CA LYS A 23 1.73 6.58 -13.01
C LYS A 23 1.35 5.14 -13.35
N LEU A 24 1.81 4.17 -12.55
CA LEU A 24 1.47 2.75 -12.75
C LEU A 24 -0.03 2.50 -12.55
N ILE A 25 -0.63 3.06 -11.50
CA ILE A 25 -2.07 2.94 -11.23
C ILE A 25 -2.89 3.59 -12.34
N ASP A 26 -2.50 4.76 -12.83
CA ASP A 26 -3.21 5.43 -13.93
C ASP A 26 -3.11 4.63 -15.24
N ALA A 27 -2.00 3.94 -15.46
CA ALA A 27 -1.78 3.11 -16.66
C ALA A 27 -2.42 1.71 -16.59
N HIS A 28 -2.47 1.10 -15.41
CA HIS A 28 -2.83 -0.32 -15.24
C HIS A 28 -4.03 -0.56 -14.32
N GLY A 29 -4.54 0.48 -13.66
CA GLY A 29 -5.63 0.40 -12.66
C GLY A 29 -5.17 0.04 -11.24
N SER A 30 -3.99 -0.59 -11.11
CA SER A 30 -3.43 -1.09 -9.86
C SER A 30 -1.91 -1.22 -9.95
N CYS A 31 -1.25 -1.35 -8.80
CA CYS A 31 0.18 -1.69 -8.74
C CYS A 31 0.44 -2.70 -7.61
N TRP A 32 1.55 -3.43 -7.76
CA TRP A 32 2.05 -4.27 -6.67
C TRP A 32 2.69 -3.40 -5.57
N TRP A 33 2.76 -3.94 -4.36
CA TRP A 33 3.35 -3.26 -3.20
C TRP A 33 4.00 -4.25 -2.26
N GLY A 34 4.96 -3.78 -1.44
CA GLY A 34 5.57 -4.53 -0.35
C GLY A 34 5.57 -3.74 0.95
N TRP A 35 5.25 -4.40 2.05
CA TRP A 35 5.29 -3.81 3.40
C TRP A 35 6.53 -4.27 4.15
N TRP A 36 7.23 -3.32 4.79
CA TRP A 36 8.38 -3.62 5.65
C TRP A 36 7.96 -3.53 7.11
N GLN A 37 8.03 -4.66 7.82
CA GLN A 37 7.78 -4.76 9.25
C GLN A 37 9.11 -4.83 10.00
N ARG A 38 9.21 -4.14 11.14
CA ARG A 38 10.38 -4.29 12.04
C ARG A 38 10.28 -5.60 12.83
N PRO A 39 11.40 -6.25 13.21
CA PRO A 39 11.37 -7.52 13.95
C PRO A 39 10.58 -7.52 15.26
N ALA A 40 10.38 -6.35 15.88
CA ALA A 40 9.66 -6.19 17.15
C ALA A 40 8.22 -5.63 16.99
N GLU A 41 7.77 -5.35 15.77
CA GLU A 41 6.39 -4.93 15.53
C GLU A 41 5.46 -6.14 15.58
N ASP A 42 4.22 -5.94 16.05
CA ASP A 42 3.15 -6.93 15.95
C ASP A 42 2.93 -7.32 14.48
N GLU A 43 2.87 -8.63 14.22
CA GLU A 43 2.66 -9.19 12.89
C GLU A 43 1.28 -8.86 12.31
N ARG A 44 0.31 -8.43 13.11
CA ARG A 44 -1.06 -8.10 12.66
C ARG A 44 -1.64 -9.16 11.73
N ARG A 45 -1.44 -10.44 12.05
CA ARG A 45 -1.79 -11.58 11.17
C ARG A 45 -3.22 -11.53 10.64
N GLU A 46 -4.19 -11.16 11.49
CA GLU A 46 -5.60 -11.06 11.09
C GLU A 46 -5.85 -9.96 10.05
N LEU A 47 -5.14 -8.82 10.17
CA LEU A 47 -5.20 -7.72 9.20
C LEU A 47 -4.70 -8.22 7.83
N TRP A 48 -3.54 -8.88 7.81
CA TRP A 48 -2.95 -9.38 6.57
C TRP A 48 -3.77 -10.49 5.94
N ALA A 49 -4.24 -11.47 6.72
CA ALA A 49 -5.11 -12.52 6.21
C ALA A 49 -6.39 -11.95 5.59
N THR A 50 -6.97 -10.91 6.20
CA THR A 50 -8.15 -10.22 5.66
C THR A 50 -7.81 -9.50 4.37
N LEU A 51 -6.72 -8.71 4.35
CA LEU A 51 -6.29 -7.98 3.15
C LEU A 51 -5.96 -8.93 2.00
N GLU A 52 -5.25 -10.03 2.25
CA GLU A 52 -4.93 -11.07 1.26
C GLU A 52 -6.21 -11.67 0.65
N SER A 53 -7.21 -11.99 1.48
CA SER A 53 -8.50 -12.48 1.01
C SER A 53 -9.26 -11.46 0.15
N GLU A 54 -9.13 -10.16 0.44
CA GLU A 54 -9.74 -9.11 -0.37
C GLU A 54 -9.00 -8.90 -1.68
N VAL A 55 -7.67 -8.85 -1.66
CA VAL A 55 -6.86 -8.64 -2.86
C VAL A 55 -6.98 -9.83 -3.83
N ALA A 56 -7.20 -11.05 -3.32
CA ALA A 56 -7.52 -12.21 -4.15
C ALA A 56 -8.82 -12.07 -4.97
N LYS A 57 -9.71 -11.14 -4.60
CA LYS A 57 -10.97 -10.84 -5.32
C LYS A 57 -10.83 -9.69 -6.30
N GLY A 58 -9.72 -8.94 -6.26
CA GLY A 58 -9.45 -7.80 -7.11
C GLY A 58 -8.69 -6.69 -6.38
N PRO A 59 -8.35 -5.58 -7.07
CA PRO A 59 -7.59 -4.50 -6.47
C PRO A 59 -8.28 -3.86 -5.26
N VAL A 60 -7.52 -3.64 -4.19
CA VAL A 60 -8.02 -3.03 -2.94
C VAL A 60 -7.48 -1.61 -2.79
N PRO A 61 -8.35 -0.60 -2.59
CA PRO A 61 -7.92 0.76 -2.30
C PRO A 61 -7.34 0.85 -0.89
N ILE A 62 -6.12 1.38 -0.78
CA ILE A 62 -5.45 1.63 0.49
C ILE A 62 -5.04 3.11 0.62
N GLY A 63 -5.21 3.67 1.81
CA GLY A 63 -4.65 4.97 2.14
C GLY A 63 -3.18 4.84 2.51
N LEU A 64 -2.36 5.80 2.09
CA LEU A 64 -0.99 5.96 2.57
C LEU A 64 -0.88 7.27 3.35
N PHE A 65 -0.62 7.14 4.64
CA PHE A 65 -0.34 8.27 5.52
C PHE A 65 1.17 8.45 5.64
N ASP A 66 1.69 9.54 5.09
CA ASP A 66 3.06 9.95 5.38
C ASP A 66 3.11 10.59 6.77
N SER A 67 3.87 9.94 7.64
CA SER A 67 4.14 10.44 9.00
C SER A 67 5.27 11.48 9.04
N GLU A 68 6.03 11.61 7.96
CA GLU A 68 7.04 12.65 7.82
C GLU A 68 6.37 13.95 7.32
N PRO A 69 6.92 15.14 7.59
CA PRO A 69 6.18 16.40 7.41
C PRO A 69 5.80 16.79 5.97
N LYS A 70 5.89 15.92 4.96
CA LYS A 70 5.73 16.28 3.55
C LYS A 70 5.11 15.16 2.67
N GLN A 71 3.77 15.09 2.66
CA GLN A 71 2.86 14.53 1.62
C GLN A 71 2.23 13.14 1.86
N GLY A 72 0.92 13.09 2.11
CA GLY A 72 0.11 11.86 2.07
C GLY A 72 -0.59 11.61 0.71
N GLY A 73 -0.94 10.35 0.42
CA GLY A 73 -1.57 9.93 -0.84
C GLY A 73 -2.44 8.68 -0.71
N THR A 74 -3.16 8.28 -1.76
CA THR A 74 -3.97 7.04 -1.81
C THR A 74 -3.47 6.15 -2.94
N VAL A 75 -3.24 4.86 -2.70
CA VAL A 75 -2.79 3.89 -3.73
C VAL A 75 -3.72 2.67 -3.77
N HIS A 76 -3.68 1.92 -4.87
CA HIS A 76 -4.52 0.73 -5.07
C HIS A 76 -3.62 -0.50 -5.25
N LEU A 77 -3.79 -1.51 -4.39
CA LEU A 77 -2.93 -2.70 -4.37
C LEU A 77 -3.54 -3.88 -5.12
N GLU A 78 -2.69 -4.65 -5.80
CA GLU A 78 -2.99 -5.98 -6.34
C GLU A 78 -1.97 -7.05 -5.89
N HIS A 79 -2.39 -8.31 -5.82
CA HIS A 79 -1.55 -9.46 -5.47
C HIS A 79 -1.17 -10.21 -6.74
N ARG A 80 0.13 -10.46 -6.93
CA ARG A 80 0.63 -11.43 -7.92
C ARG A 80 1.27 -12.62 -7.19
N PRO A 81 0.82 -13.85 -7.43
CA PRO A 81 1.57 -15.03 -7.04
C PRO A 81 2.88 -15.07 -7.84
N VAL A 82 3.98 -15.36 -7.16
CA VAL A 82 5.30 -15.65 -7.75
C VAL A 82 5.38 -17.12 -8.07
#